data_AF-A0A179UJF6-F1
#
_entry.id   AF-A0A179UJF6-F1
#
_cell.length_a   1.000
_cell.length_b   1.000
_cell.length_c   1.000
_cell.angle_alpha   90.00
_cell.angle_beta   90.00
_cell.angle_gamma   90.00
#
_symmetry.space_group_name_H-M   'P 1'
#
loop_
_entity.id
_entity.type
_entity.pdbx_description
1 polymer ?
#
loop_
_entity_poly.entity_id
_entity_poly.type
_entity_poly.pdbx_seq_one_letter_code
_entity_poly.pdbx_strand_id
1 'polypeptide(L)'
;MIVEPPIDNEDQVDLLVAQYLQLLEPQRLSIPADNVLKRPVVQQLIYQRMFDEAHVWPIPPPSYRIRVLKILISKLEESISNPDEDEVSDDLMRSYSDLIGCPRLAPFEEARTLSYIRYTAPRGHASQGNHKGQFVITSENRNLILASGTTGFRTWEAALHLGTYLTTPEGRSLIEGKNVVELGSGTGFLSMYCLKCLGARSVTATDRDPALISTIKDCAMQSDPSCNRISADIWEWGTPFQPNRISSSGEPHQSFDVALGADLVCIQHSQVNFQTSSLVADEACDAFTL
;
A
#
# COMPACT_ATOMS: atom_id res chain seq x y z
N MET A 1 -9.65 -16.41 28.81
CA MET A 1 -8.76 -15.94 27.73
C MET A 1 -7.86 -14.90 28.36
N ILE A 2 -6.61 -15.25 28.64
CA ILE A 2 -5.66 -14.32 29.28
C ILE A 2 -5.28 -13.33 28.19
N VAL A 3 -5.80 -12.10 28.29
CA VAL A 3 -5.37 -10.99 27.45
C VAL A 3 -4.03 -10.57 28.04
N GLU A 4 -2.94 -10.89 27.34
CA GLU A 4 -1.63 -10.36 27.69
C GLU A 4 -1.70 -8.83 27.75
N PRO A 5 -1.08 -8.19 28.75
CA PRO A 5 -1.10 -6.74 28.86
C PRO A 5 -0.52 -6.11 27.59
N PRO A 6 -1.07 -4.98 27.11
CA PRO A 6 -0.56 -4.31 25.92
C PRO A 6 0.92 -4.01 26.11
N ILE A 7 1.73 -4.41 25.14
CA ILE A 7 3.17 -4.20 25.17
C ILE A 7 3.38 -2.69 25.01
N ASP A 8 4.00 -2.04 26.01
CA ASP A 8 4.45 -0.66 25.89
C ASP A 8 5.26 -0.52 24.59
N ASN A 9 4.79 0.36 23.67
CA ASN A 9 5.35 0.66 22.34
C ASN A 9 4.88 -0.19 21.14
N GLU A 10 3.77 -0.94 21.24
CA GLU A 10 3.19 -1.65 20.08
C GLU A 10 2.91 -0.70 18.89
N ASP A 11 2.50 0.55 19.16
CA ASP A 11 2.25 1.57 18.12
C ASP A 11 3.49 1.89 17.26
N GLN A 12 4.70 1.87 17.83
CA GLN A 12 5.93 2.12 17.06
C GLN A 12 6.24 0.97 16.10
N VAL A 13 6.03 -0.27 16.56
CA VAL A 13 6.21 -1.47 15.74
C VAL A 13 5.13 -1.53 14.65
N ASP A 14 3.89 -1.18 14.97
CA ASP A 14 2.80 -1.13 14.01
C ASP A 14 3.06 -0.13 12.89
N LEU A 15 3.59 1.05 13.22
CA LEU A 15 4.00 2.04 12.22
C LEU A 15 5.13 1.52 11.33
N LEU A 16 6.17 0.92 11.92
CA LEU A 16 7.27 0.32 11.16
C LEU A 16 6.76 -0.76 10.19
N VAL A 17 5.90 -1.66 10.67
CA VAL A 17 5.30 -2.74 9.87
C VAL A 17 4.46 -2.15 8.73
N ALA A 18 3.63 -1.15 9.00
CA ALA A 18 2.83 -0.49 7.97
C ALA A 18 3.71 0.13 6.88
N GLN A 19 4.74 0.89 7.25
CA GLN A 19 5.66 1.53 6.30
C GLN A 19 6.48 0.51 5.50
N TYR A 20 6.89 -0.59 6.14
CA TYR A 20 7.59 -1.69 5.50
C TYR A 20 6.72 -2.41 4.45
N LEU A 21 5.47 -2.72 4.79
CA LEU A 21 4.53 -3.37 3.87
C LEU A 21 4.01 -2.41 2.78
N GLN A 22 4.18 -1.09 2.98
CA GLN A 22 3.98 -0.05 1.97
C GLN A 22 5.20 0.13 1.05
N LEU A 23 6.29 -0.60 1.30
CA LEU A 23 7.57 -0.49 0.58
C LEU A 23 8.14 0.94 0.58
N LEU A 24 8.03 1.65 1.71
CA LEU A 24 8.67 2.95 1.88
C LEU A 24 10.19 2.80 1.84
N GLU A 25 10.92 3.78 1.32
CA GLU A 25 12.39 3.68 1.25
C GLU A 25 12.99 3.33 2.63
N PRO A 26 13.91 2.37 2.73
CA PRO A 26 14.42 1.87 4.00
C PRO A 26 14.96 2.95 4.95
N GLN A 27 15.54 4.03 4.42
CA GLN A 27 16.05 5.17 5.20
C GLN A 27 14.94 6.01 5.85
N ARG A 28 13.71 5.86 5.39
CA ARG A 28 12.54 6.64 5.81
C ARG A 28 11.62 5.83 6.74
N LEU A 29 11.98 4.59 7.03
CA LEU A 29 11.29 3.76 8.00
C LEU A 29 11.46 4.33 9.41
N SER A 30 10.36 4.39 10.15
CA SER A 30 10.29 4.83 11.53
C SER A 30 10.69 3.68 12.45
N ILE A 31 11.99 3.42 12.54
CA ILE A 31 12.54 2.36 13.38
C ILE A 31 12.39 2.77 14.87
N PRO A 32 11.86 1.89 15.74
CA PRO A 32 11.75 2.16 17.17
C PRO A 32 13.07 2.63 17.81
N ALA A 33 12.93 3.36 18.92
CA ALA A 33 14.08 3.80 19.72
C ALA A 33 14.92 2.61 20.22
N ASP A 34 16.22 2.81 20.41
CA ASP A 34 17.19 1.75 20.69
C ASP A 34 16.83 0.93 21.94
N ASN A 35 16.36 1.60 23.00
CA ASN A 35 15.89 0.97 24.24
C ASN A 35 14.64 0.08 24.04
N VAL A 36 13.85 0.36 23.01
CA VAL A 36 12.67 -0.42 22.62
C VAL A 36 13.09 -1.57 21.70
N LEU A 37 13.92 -1.27 20.69
CA LEU A 37 14.34 -2.19 19.64
C LEU A 37 15.08 -3.41 20.19
N LYS A 38 15.94 -3.22 21.20
CA LYS A 38 16.69 -4.32 21.84
C LYS A 38 15.84 -5.36 22.54
N ARG A 39 14.64 -4.99 23.00
CA ARG A 39 13.79 -5.90 23.80
C ARG A 39 13.48 -7.15 22.98
N PRO A 40 13.73 -8.38 23.49
CA PRO A 40 13.49 -9.61 22.74
C PRO A 40 12.07 -9.75 22.19
N VAL A 41 11.07 -9.31 22.97
CA VAL A 41 9.65 -9.30 22.54
C VAL A 41 9.43 -8.39 21.32
N VAL A 42 10.12 -7.25 21.24
CA VAL A 42 10.00 -6.32 20.10
C VAL A 42 10.68 -6.91 18.86
N GLN A 43 11.88 -7.49 19.01
CA GLN A 43 12.57 -8.16 17.90
C GLN A 43 11.72 -9.32 17.34
N GLN A 44 11.10 -10.12 18.22
CA GLN A 44 10.19 -11.20 17.82
C GLN A 44 8.97 -10.68 17.04
N LEU A 45 8.36 -9.58 17.50
CA LEU A 45 7.23 -8.96 16.81
C LEU A 45 7.63 -8.45 15.42
N ILE A 46 8.80 -7.82 15.29
CA ILE A 46 9.35 -7.37 14.02
C ILE A 46 9.52 -8.57 13.07
N TYR A 47 10.15 -9.66 13.54
CA TYR A 47 10.29 -10.87 12.75
C TYR A 47 8.94 -11.41 12.27
N GLN A 48 8.02 -11.67 13.20
CA GLN A 48 6.71 -12.27 12.91
C GLN A 48 5.85 -11.42 11.96
N ARG A 49 5.94 -10.09 12.04
CA ARG A 49 5.09 -9.18 11.26
C ARG A 49 5.74 -8.69 9.97
N MET A 50 7.05 -8.86 9.77
CA MET A 50 7.77 -8.35 8.59
C MET A 50 8.50 -9.43 7.79
N PHE A 51 9.05 -10.46 8.43
CA PHE A 51 10.01 -11.39 7.81
C PHE A 51 9.58 -12.85 7.84
N ASP A 52 8.62 -13.21 8.68
CA ASP A 52 8.04 -14.55 8.71
C ASP A 52 7.18 -14.80 7.45
N GLU A 53 7.81 -15.39 6.43
CA GLU A 53 7.18 -15.67 5.13
C GLU A 53 5.95 -16.58 5.22
N ALA A 54 5.77 -17.34 6.32
CA ALA A 54 4.61 -18.20 6.50
C ALA A 54 3.35 -17.42 6.91
N HIS A 55 3.51 -16.26 7.55
CA HIS A 55 2.41 -15.49 8.14
C HIS A 55 2.26 -14.09 7.52
N VAL A 56 3.31 -13.56 6.90
CA VAL A 56 3.30 -12.23 6.28
C VAL A 56 2.86 -12.33 4.83
N TRP A 57 1.74 -11.68 4.53
CA TRP A 57 1.28 -11.49 3.17
C TRP A 57 0.68 -10.08 2.97
N PRO A 58 1.02 -9.38 1.87
CA PRO A 58 2.00 -9.76 0.85
C PRO A 58 3.44 -9.68 1.37
N ILE A 59 4.32 -10.54 0.85
CA ILE A 59 5.74 -10.50 1.20
C ILE A 59 6.49 -9.50 0.30
N PRO A 60 7.24 -8.54 0.87
CA PRO A 60 8.05 -7.61 0.08
C PRO A 60 9.15 -8.27 -0.77
N PRO A 61 9.63 -7.61 -1.83
CA PRO A 61 10.71 -8.12 -2.67
C PRO A 61 11.99 -8.43 -1.87
N PRO A 62 12.73 -9.52 -2.20
CA PRO A 62 13.92 -9.91 -1.44
C PRO A 62 14.97 -8.80 -1.28
N SER A 63 15.25 -8.01 -2.32
CA SER A 63 16.25 -6.93 -2.26
C SER A 63 15.88 -5.86 -1.23
N TYR A 64 14.60 -5.51 -1.16
CA TYR A 64 14.05 -4.58 -0.19
C TYR A 64 14.19 -5.13 1.23
N ARG A 65 13.81 -6.40 1.45
CA ARG A 65 13.93 -7.07 2.75
C ARG A 65 15.37 -7.13 3.25
N ILE A 66 16.33 -7.43 2.36
CA ILE A 66 17.77 -7.42 2.68
C ILE A 66 18.22 -6.02 3.13
N ARG A 67 17.82 -4.95 2.43
CA ARG A 67 18.18 -3.58 2.80
C ARG A 67 17.63 -3.20 4.17
N VAL A 68 16.38 -3.56 4.45
CA VAL A 68 15.74 -3.28 5.75
C VAL A 68 16.39 -4.09 6.87
N LEU A 69 16.62 -5.39 6.68
CA LEU A 69 17.32 -6.23 7.67
C LEU A 69 18.72 -5.71 7.98
N LYS A 70 19.48 -5.28 6.98
CA LYS A 70 20.80 -4.66 7.20
C LYS A 70 20.72 -3.46 8.13
N ILE A 71 19.77 -2.55 7.90
CA ILE A 71 19.61 -1.35 8.74
C ILE A 71 19.19 -1.75 10.15
N LEU A 72 18.24 -2.68 10.29
CA LEU A 72 17.78 -3.16 11.61
C LEU A 72 18.90 -3.85 12.39
N ILE A 73 19.64 -4.76 11.76
CA ILE A 73 20.75 -5.49 12.38
C ILE A 73 21.86 -4.51 12.78
N SER A 74 22.29 -3.61 11.89
CA SER A 74 23.33 -2.62 12.24
C SER A 74 22.91 -1.74 13.40
N LYS A 75 21.64 -1.29 13.43
CA LYS A 75 21.12 -0.48 14.54
C LYS A 75 21.03 -1.28 15.85
N LEU A 76 20.64 -2.56 15.78
CA LEU A 76 20.65 -3.46 16.93
C LEU A 76 22.07 -3.64 17.45
N GLU A 77 23.04 -3.96 16.60
CA GLU A 77 24.46 -4.12 16.95
C GLU A 77 25.03 -2.87 17.63
N GLU A 78 24.74 -1.67 17.12
CA GLU A 78 25.17 -0.41 17.72
C GLU A 78 24.50 -0.13 19.07
N SER A 79 23.29 -0.63 19.28
CA SER A 79 22.53 -0.41 20.52
C SER A 79 22.92 -1.34 21.66
N ILE A 80 23.56 -2.48 21.38
CA ILE A 80 23.95 -3.48 22.39
C ILE A 80 24.85 -2.81 23.43
N SER A 81 24.38 -2.82 24.68
CA SER A 81 25.09 -2.17 25.80
C SER A 81 25.59 -3.22 26.81
N ASN A 82 24.86 -4.32 26.97
CA ASN A 82 25.24 -5.42 27.84
C ASN A 82 25.31 -6.74 27.04
N PRO A 83 26.50 -7.23 26.65
CA PRO A 83 26.64 -8.45 25.84
C PRO A 83 26.07 -9.73 26.48
N ASP A 84 25.82 -9.74 27.79
CA ASP A 84 25.23 -10.90 28.49
C ASP A 84 23.69 -10.89 28.42
N GLU A 85 23.06 -9.75 28.11
CA GLU A 85 21.60 -9.56 28.12
C GLU A 85 21.03 -9.09 26.78
N ASP A 86 21.79 -8.29 26.04
CA ASP A 86 21.42 -7.71 24.74
C ASP A 86 22.00 -8.56 23.62
N GLU A 87 21.13 -9.23 22.85
CA GLU A 87 21.52 -10.02 21.68
C GLU A 87 20.60 -9.71 20.49
N VAL A 88 21.11 -9.88 19.27
CA VAL A 88 20.32 -9.83 18.05
C VAL A 88 19.57 -11.15 17.91
N SER A 89 18.25 -11.07 17.67
CA SER A 89 17.40 -12.25 17.47
C SER A 89 17.94 -13.20 16.40
N ASP A 90 18.11 -14.47 16.76
CA ASP A 90 18.50 -15.56 15.85
C ASP A 90 17.63 -15.62 14.60
N ASP A 91 16.31 -15.44 14.76
CA ASP A 91 15.34 -15.45 13.65
C ASP A 91 15.64 -14.35 12.61
N LEU A 92 16.02 -13.13 13.05
CA LEU A 92 16.38 -12.04 12.15
C LEU A 92 17.70 -12.32 11.43
N MET A 93 18.69 -12.85 12.14
CA MET A 93 19.99 -13.23 11.57
C MET A 93 19.86 -14.37 10.56
N ARG A 94 19.00 -15.36 10.86
CA ARG A 94 18.68 -16.46 9.97
C ARG A 94 17.97 -15.96 8.71
N SER A 95 16.93 -15.14 8.85
CA SER A 95 16.26 -14.53 7.70
C SER A 95 17.22 -13.73 6.82
N TYR A 96 18.14 -12.97 7.42
CA TYR A 96 19.14 -12.23 6.67
C TYR A 96 20.08 -13.17 5.89
N SER A 97 20.57 -14.22 6.56
CA SER A 97 21.46 -15.23 5.97
C SER A 97 20.81 -16.00 4.82
N ASP A 98 19.54 -16.39 4.98
CA ASP A 98 18.77 -17.07 3.95
C ASP A 98 18.56 -16.16 2.72
N LEU A 99 18.20 -14.89 2.94
CA LEU A 99 17.95 -13.94 1.86
C LEU A 99 19.20 -13.56 1.06
N ILE A 100 20.36 -13.41 1.71
CA ILE A 100 21.61 -13.13 0.98
C ILE A 100 22.09 -14.34 0.17
N GLY A 101 21.69 -15.55 0.55
CA GLY A 101 21.96 -16.78 -0.19
C GLY A 101 21.06 -16.99 -1.41
N CYS A 102 19.93 -16.29 -1.50
CA CYS A 102 19.01 -16.42 -2.63
C CYS A 102 19.57 -15.79 -3.93
N PRO A 103 19.36 -16.45 -5.10
CA PRO A 103 19.67 -15.86 -6.40
C PRO A 103 18.93 -14.53 -6.60
N ARG A 104 19.63 -13.52 -7.11
CA ARG A 104 19.05 -12.21 -7.41
C ARG A 104 18.67 -12.13 -8.88
N LEU A 105 17.50 -11.54 -9.13
CA LEU A 105 17.12 -11.11 -10.48
C LEU A 105 18.08 -10.02 -10.95
N ALA A 106 18.22 -9.88 -12.27
CA ALA A 106 18.96 -8.75 -12.82
C ALA A 106 18.23 -7.44 -12.48
N PRO A 107 18.95 -6.32 -12.22
CA PRO A 107 18.32 -5.06 -11.81
C PRO A 107 17.20 -4.58 -12.75
N PHE A 108 17.36 -4.82 -14.05
CA PHE A 108 16.36 -4.45 -15.06
C PHE A 108 15.07 -5.29 -14.97
N GLU A 109 15.18 -6.58 -14.64
CA GLU A 109 14.03 -7.47 -14.49
C GLU A 109 13.27 -7.16 -13.20
N GLU A 110 14.01 -6.93 -12.12
CA GLU A 110 13.44 -6.53 -10.83
C GLU A 110 12.70 -5.19 -10.94
N ALA A 111 13.29 -4.21 -11.63
CA ALA A 111 12.67 -2.89 -11.85
C ALA A 111 11.36 -2.93 -12.66
N ARG A 112 11.06 -4.03 -13.37
CA ARG A 112 9.82 -4.21 -14.14
C ARG A 112 8.79 -5.05 -13.41
N THR A 113 9.16 -5.70 -12.32
CA THR A 113 8.31 -6.62 -11.59
C THR A 113 7.32 -5.85 -10.72
N LEU A 114 6.03 -6.17 -10.85
CA LEU A 114 5.00 -5.65 -9.96
C LEU A 114 5.17 -6.27 -8.56
N SER A 115 4.97 -5.46 -7.54
CA SER A 115 4.96 -5.89 -6.14
C SER A 115 3.58 -5.66 -5.56
N TYR A 116 3.12 -6.59 -4.73
CA TYR A 116 1.93 -6.36 -3.93
C TYR A 116 2.28 -5.43 -2.77
N ILE A 117 1.55 -4.33 -2.66
CA ILE A 117 1.77 -3.32 -1.63
C ILE A 117 0.55 -3.25 -0.74
N ARG A 118 0.78 -3.27 0.57
CA ARG A 118 -0.30 -3.20 1.56
C ARG A 118 -0.32 -1.82 2.20
N TYR A 119 -1.41 -1.10 1.96
CA TYR A 119 -1.69 0.18 2.59
C TYR A 119 -2.59 -0.04 3.81
N THR A 120 -2.10 0.33 4.99
CA THR A 120 -2.85 0.18 6.24
C THR A 120 -3.58 1.48 6.55
N ALA A 121 -4.86 1.39 6.93
CA ALA A 121 -5.62 2.58 7.30
C ALA A 121 -5.07 3.19 8.61
N PRO A 122 -4.94 4.52 8.72
CA PRO A 122 -4.52 5.17 9.95
C PRO A 122 -5.44 4.83 11.13
N ARG A 123 -4.87 4.73 12.32
CA ARG A 123 -5.65 4.56 13.56
C ARG A 123 -6.40 5.87 13.87
N GLY A 124 -7.69 5.91 13.57
CA GLY A 124 -8.56 7.03 13.95
C GLY A 124 -8.88 7.01 15.44
N HIS A 125 -8.76 8.16 16.12
CA HIS A 125 -9.19 8.34 17.52
C HIS A 125 -10.71 8.16 17.74
N ALA A 126 -11.52 8.15 16.68
CA ALA A 126 -12.99 8.25 16.76
C ALA A 126 -13.76 6.96 16.44
N SER A 127 -13.12 5.88 16.00
CA SER A 127 -13.81 4.65 15.63
C SER A 127 -13.87 3.67 16.80
N GLN A 128 -14.97 3.70 17.56
CA GLN A 128 -15.34 2.69 18.58
C GLN A 128 -15.70 1.31 17.99
N GLY A 129 -15.49 1.10 16.68
CA GLY A 129 -15.68 -0.19 16.01
C GLY A 129 -14.40 -1.01 15.92
N ASN A 130 -14.55 -2.30 15.62
CA ASN A 130 -13.51 -3.33 15.48
C ASN A 130 -12.52 -3.11 14.30
N HIS A 131 -12.13 -1.86 14.01
CA HIS A 131 -11.32 -1.43 12.86
C HIS A 131 -9.80 -1.64 13.06
N LYS A 132 -9.38 -2.45 14.03
CA LYS A 132 -7.95 -2.77 14.20
C LYS A 132 -7.47 -3.52 12.96
N GLY A 133 -6.60 -2.86 12.18
CA GLY A 133 -5.86 -3.50 11.09
C GLY A 133 -6.61 -3.63 9.77
N GLN A 134 -7.48 -2.68 9.40
CA GLN A 134 -8.00 -2.61 8.03
C GLN A 134 -6.89 -2.17 7.06
N PHE A 135 -6.78 -2.88 5.94
CA PHE A 135 -5.80 -2.59 4.91
C PHE A 135 -6.37 -2.89 3.53
N VAL A 136 -5.72 -2.32 2.52
CA VAL A 136 -5.94 -2.65 1.11
C VAL A 136 -4.64 -3.10 0.48
N ILE A 137 -4.74 -3.93 -0.54
CA ILE A 137 -3.58 -4.42 -1.28
C ILE A 137 -3.74 -3.99 -2.73
N THR A 138 -2.69 -3.38 -3.27
CA THR A 138 -2.55 -3.08 -4.70
C THR A 138 -1.43 -3.91 -5.28
N SER A 139 -1.39 -4.04 -6.60
CA SER A 139 -0.24 -4.57 -7.33
C SER A 139 0.30 -3.45 -8.20
N GLU A 140 1.53 -3.02 -7.91
CA GLU A 140 2.10 -1.81 -8.47
C GLU A 140 3.61 -1.90 -8.62
N ASN A 141 4.19 -1.01 -9.42
CA ASN A 141 5.62 -0.87 -9.59
C ASN A 141 6.04 0.53 -9.12
N ARG A 142 6.63 0.63 -7.92
CA ARG A 142 7.07 1.93 -7.36
C ARG A 142 8.18 2.60 -8.17
N ASN A 143 8.99 1.82 -8.89
CA ASN A 143 10.09 2.33 -9.70
C ASN A 143 9.63 2.84 -11.06
N LEU A 144 8.35 2.70 -11.37
CA LEU A 144 7.80 3.05 -12.66
C LEU A 144 7.15 4.43 -12.63
N ILE A 145 7.66 5.33 -13.48
CA ILE A 145 7.04 6.63 -13.74
C ILE A 145 6.09 6.53 -14.94
N LEU A 146 6.43 5.73 -15.96
CA LEU A 146 5.64 5.50 -17.17
C LEU A 146 5.95 4.10 -17.74
N ALA A 147 4.94 3.23 -17.91
CA ALA A 147 5.05 2.01 -18.73
C ALA A 147 3.93 1.99 -19.76
N SER A 148 4.23 1.51 -20.96
CA SER A 148 3.21 1.23 -21.99
C SER A 148 2.25 2.40 -22.29
N GLY A 149 2.70 3.65 -22.11
CA GLY A 149 1.87 4.83 -22.32
C GLY A 149 0.88 5.15 -21.19
N THR A 150 1.05 4.54 -20.01
CA THR A 150 0.28 4.81 -18.80
C THR A 150 1.19 5.03 -17.58
N THR A 151 0.72 5.88 -16.66
CA THR A 151 1.32 6.15 -15.35
C THR A 151 0.57 5.41 -14.24
N GLY A 152 -0.45 4.62 -14.57
CA GLY A 152 -1.41 4.06 -13.61
C GLY A 152 -0.94 2.82 -12.83
N PHE A 153 0.22 2.24 -13.16
CA PHE A 153 0.79 1.09 -12.43
C PHE A 153 1.53 1.48 -11.14
N ARG A 154 1.38 2.73 -10.69
CA ARG A 154 1.88 3.25 -9.42
C ARG A 154 0.74 4.00 -8.73
N THR A 155 0.60 3.81 -7.42
CA THR A 155 -0.28 4.67 -6.63
C THR A 155 0.40 6.02 -6.43
N TRP A 156 -0.21 7.08 -6.97
CA TRP A 156 0.31 8.45 -6.88
C TRP A 156 -0.02 9.11 -5.54
N GLU A 157 0.84 10.02 -5.10
CA GLU A 157 0.70 10.72 -3.81
C GLU A 157 -0.65 11.45 -3.69
N ALA A 158 -1.22 11.95 -4.79
CA ALA A 158 -2.55 12.57 -4.78
C ALA A 158 -3.66 11.59 -4.36
N ALA A 159 -3.56 10.32 -4.76
CA ALA A 159 -4.51 9.28 -4.36
C ALA A 159 -4.35 8.96 -2.87
N LEU A 160 -3.11 8.90 -2.39
CA LEU A 160 -2.78 8.73 -0.98
C LEU A 160 -3.33 9.88 -0.12
N HIS A 161 -3.10 11.13 -0.52
CA HIS A 161 -3.63 12.32 0.15
C HIS A 161 -5.16 12.37 0.16
N LEU A 162 -5.81 12.02 -0.95
CA LEU A 162 -7.27 11.94 -1.00
C LEU A 162 -7.78 10.83 -0.06
N GLY A 163 -7.13 9.68 0.01
CA GLY A 163 -7.46 8.61 0.96
C GLY A 163 -7.35 9.05 2.43
N THR A 164 -6.31 9.83 2.76
CA THR A 164 -6.16 10.44 4.09
C THR A 164 -7.32 11.39 4.40
N TYR A 165 -7.65 12.30 3.47
CA TYR A 165 -8.78 13.21 3.65
C TYR A 165 -10.10 12.45 3.85
N LEU A 166 -10.35 11.41 3.05
CA LEU A 166 -11.56 10.60 3.18
C LEU A 166 -11.65 9.80 4.50
N THR A 167 -10.55 9.71 5.25
CA THR A 167 -10.54 9.11 6.59
C THR A 167 -11.05 10.08 7.67
N THR A 168 -11.06 11.41 7.43
CA THR A 168 -11.63 12.38 8.37
C THR A 168 -13.15 12.20 8.53
N PRO A 169 -13.78 12.70 9.60
CA PRO A 169 -15.24 12.63 9.75
C PRO A 169 -15.99 13.23 8.55
N GLU A 170 -15.53 14.38 8.05
CA GLU A 170 -16.11 15.07 6.91
C GLU A 170 -15.95 14.23 5.64
N GLY A 171 -14.75 13.74 5.37
CA GLY A 171 -14.46 12.91 4.21
C GLY A 171 -15.21 11.58 4.23
N ARG A 172 -15.27 10.90 5.38
CA ARG A 172 -15.99 9.62 5.53
C ARG A 172 -17.49 9.79 5.29
N SER A 173 -18.09 10.89 5.73
CA SER A 173 -19.51 11.18 5.51
C SER A 173 -19.89 11.27 4.02
N LEU A 174 -18.91 11.57 3.15
CA LEU A 174 -19.10 11.57 1.70
C LEU A 174 -19.18 10.15 1.13
N ILE A 175 -18.59 9.15 1.78
CA ILE A 175 -18.39 7.80 1.23
C ILE A 175 -19.28 6.74 1.88
N GLU A 176 -19.54 6.86 3.18
CA GLU A 176 -20.22 5.84 3.96
C GLU A 176 -21.64 5.55 3.43
N GLY A 177 -21.90 4.28 3.11
CA GLY A 177 -23.19 3.83 2.58
C GLY A 177 -23.52 4.26 1.15
N LYS A 178 -22.57 4.86 0.42
CA LYS A 178 -22.73 5.38 -0.95
C LYS A 178 -22.26 4.42 -2.04
N ASN A 179 -22.83 4.57 -3.24
CA ASN A 179 -22.34 3.97 -4.47
C ASN A 179 -21.30 4.89 -5.10
N VAL A 180 -20.04 4.49 -5.09
CA VAL A 180 -18.91 5.30 -5.54
C VAL A 180 -18.43 4.85 -6.92
N VAL A 181 -18.09 5.79 -7.79
CA VAL A 181 -17.31 5.54 -9.01
C VAL A 181 -15.97 6.25 -8.90
N GLU A 182 -14.89 5.57 -9.26
CA GLU A 182 -13.56 6.19 -9.39
C GLU A 182 -13.19 6.31 -10.85
N LEU A 183 -12.87 7.52 -11.30
CA LEU A 183 -12.39 7.84 -12.64
C LEU A 183 -10.87 7.74 -12.67
N GLY A 184 -10.29 7.01 -13.64
CA GLY A 184 -8.84 6.87 -13.77
C GLY A 184 -8.22 6.23 -12.53
N SER A 185 -8.73 5.07 -12.15
CA SER A 185 -8.42 4.43 -10.86
C SER A 185 -6.97 3.98 -10.73
N GLY A 186 -6.21 3.86 -11.82
CA GLY A 186 -4.82 3.41 -11.77
C GLY A 186 -4.73 2.02 -11.12
N THR A 187 -4.08 1.95 -9.96
CA THR A 187 -3.93 0.73 -9.15
C THR A 187 -5.22 0.29 -8.44
N GLY A 188 -6.25 1.15 -8.40
CA GLY A 188 -7.50 0.94 -7.68
C GLY A 188 -7.40 1.12 -6.16
N PHE A 189 -6.32 1.74 -5.67
CA PHE A 189 -6.10 2.01 -4.24
C PHE A 189 -7.34 2.66 -3.60
N LEU A 190 -7.79 3.81 -4.10
CA LEU A 190 -8.92 4.56 -3.52
C LEU A 190 -10.22 3.76 -3.60
N SER A 191 -10.49 3.09 -4.72
CA SER A 191 -11.66 2.23 -4.88
C SER A 191 -11.74 1.16 -3.79
N MET A 192 -10.66 0.40 -3.62
CA MET A 192 -10.60 -0.64 -2.59
C MET A 192 -10.65 -0.04 -1.19
N TYR A 193 -10.02 1.11 -0.97
CA TYR A 193 -9.99 1.80 0.31
C TYR A 193 -11.37 2.32 0.72
N CYS A 194 -12.12 2.91 -0.20
CA CYS A 194 -13.50 3.34 0.01
C CYS A 194 -14.40 2.18 0.45
N LEU A 195 -14.24 1.02 -0.19
CA LEU A 195 -15.05 -0.15 0.11
C LEU A 195 -14.67 -0.80 1.46
N LYS A 196 -13.38 -1.02 1.68
CA LYS A 196 -12.89 -1.81 2.82
C LYS A 196 -12.77 -0.99 4.09
N CYS A 197 -12.33 0.26 3.98
CA CYS A 197 -11.96 1.08 5.11
C CYS A 197 -13.01 2.15 5.41
N LEU A 198 -13.70 2.68 4.40
CA LEU A 198 -14.58 3.84 4.55
C LEU A 198 -16.08 3.52 4.52
N GLY A 199 -16.44 2.25 4.32
CA GLY A 199 -17.84 1.81 4.43
C GLY A 199 -18.70 2.13 3.21
N ALA A 200 -18.12 2.28 2.01
CA ALA A 200 -18.90 2.42 0.78
C ALA A 200 -19.84 1.21 0.58
N ARG A 201 -21.03 1.48 0.04
CA ARG A 201 -22.02 0.42 -0.28
C ARG A 201 -21.53 -0.43 -1.45
N SER A 202 -21.09 0.24 -2.51
CA SER A 202 -20.45 -0.38 -3.66
C SER A 202 -19.48 0.58 -4.32
N VAL A 203 -18.50 0.04 -5.02
CA VAL A 203 -17.49 0.81 -5.74
C VAL A 203 -17.35 0.28 -7.16
N THR A 204 -17.28 1.18 -8.14
CA THR A 204 -16.91 0.88 -9.52
C THR A 204 -15.62 1.62 -9.84
N ALA A 205 -14.51 0.87 -9.91
CA ALA A 205 -13.23 1.37 -10.37
C ALA A 205 -13.24 1.44 -11.90
N THR A 206 -12.75 2.54 -12.47
CA THR A 206 -12.71 2.71 -13.93
C THR A 206 -11.38 3.25 -14.40
N ASP A 207 -10.87 2.66 -15.48
CA ASP A 207 -9.64 3.07 -16.16
C ASP A 207 -9.77 2.70 -17.64
N ARG A 208 -8.97 3.32 -18.51
CA ARG A 208 -8.94 2.97 -19.93
C ARG A 208 -8.10 1.72 -20.19
N ASP A 209 -7.12 1.42 -19.33
CA ASP A 209 -6.16 0.34 -19.55
C ASP A 209 -6.73 -1.01 -19.05
N PRO A 210 -6.95 -2.00 -19.94
CA PRO A 210 -7.45 -3.32 -19.54
C PRO A 210 -6.55 -4.05 -18.54
N ALA A 211 -5.23 -3.82 -18.58
CA ALA A 211 -4.29 -4.45 -17.66
C ALA A 211 -4.43 -3.91 -16.23
N LEU A 212 -4.73 -2.62 -16.08
CA LEU A 212 -5.07 -2.03 -14.78
C LEU A 212 -6.39 -2.60 -14.26
N ILE A 213 -7.41 -2.69 -15.12
CA ILE A 213 -8.70 -3.30 -14.75
C ILE A 213 -8.53 -4.76 -14.29
N SER A 214 -7.72 -5.56 -14.98
CA SER A 214 -7.42 -6.94 -14.54
C SER A 214 -6.73 -6.93 -13.17
N THR A 215 -5.74 -6.06 -12.99
CA THR A 215 -4.98 -5.95 -11.74
C THR A 215 -5.87 -5.60 -10.55
N ILE A 216 -6.79 -4.64 -10.72
CA ILE A 216 -7.75 -4.24 -9.69
C ILE A 216 -8.65 -5.42 -9.31
N LYS A 217 -9.14 -6.19 -10.29
CA LYS A 217 -9.97 -7.39 -10.04
C LYS A 217 -9.19 -8.43 -9.24
N ASP A 218 -7.95 -8.71 -9.63
CA ASP A 218 -7.10 -9.70 -8.95
C ASP A 218 -6.83 -9.28 -7.50
N CYS A 219 -6.49 -8.01 -7.28
CA CYS A 219 -6.28 -7.46 -5.95
C CYS A 219 -7.55 -7.52 -5.09
N ALA A 220 -8.70 -7.16 -5.66
CA ALA A 220 -10.00 -7.21 -4.98
C ALA A 220 -10.40 -8.65 -4.62
N MET A 221 -10.20 -9.61 -5.51
CA MET A 221 -10.49 -11.03 -5.27
C MET A 221 -9.59 -11.63 -4.20
N GLN A 222 -8.29 -11.34 -4.21
CA GLN A 222 -7.38 -11.79 -3.15
C GLN A 222 -7.75 -11.19 -1.79
N SER A 223 -8.25 -9.96 -1.82
CA SER A 223 -8.66 -9.18 -0.67
C SER A 223 -9.94 -9.66 0.02
N ASP A 224 -10.94 -10.09 -0.77
CA ASP A 224 -12.19 -10.70 -0.32
C ASP A 224 -12.86 -11.39 -1.52
N PRO A 225 -12.68 -12.71 -1.70
CA PRO A 225 -13.21 -13.45 -2.85
C PRO A 225 -14.74 -13.43 -2.94
N SER A 226 -15.43 -13.15 -1.83
CA SER A 226 -16.89 -13.13 -1.75
C SER A 226 -17.48 -11.74 -2.01
N CYS A 227 -16.63 -10.71 -2.07
CA CYS A 227 -17.08 -9.33 -2.19
C CYS A 227 -17.60 -9.03 -3.59
N ASN A 228 -18.92 -9.05 -3.73
CA ASN A 228 -19.60 -8.59 -4.93
C ASN A 228 -19.84 -7.06 -4.94
N ARG A 229 -19.25 -6.30 -4.02
CA ARG A 229 -19.51 -4.85 -3.89
C ARG A 229 -18.51 -3.97 -4.65
N ILE A 230 -17.47 -4.57 -5.24
CA ILE A 230 -16.53 -3.87 -6.11
C ILE A 230 -16.61 -4.42 -7.54
N SER A 231 -16.62 -3.51 -8.51
CA SER A 231 -16.41 -3.82 -9.93
C SER A 231 -15.25 -3.01 -10.46
N ALA A 232 -14.62 -3.50 -11.52
CA ALA A 232 -13.62 -2.77 -12.27
C ALA A 232 -13.96 -2.89 -13.76
N ASP A 233 -14.13 -1.75 -14.41
CA ASP A 233 -14.70 -1.66 -15.75
C ASP A 233 -13.90 -0.68 -16.62
N ILE A 234 -13.76 -0.99 -17.91
CA ILE A 234 -13.07 -0.11 -18.84
C ILE A 234 -13.94 1.11 -19.09
N TRP A 235 -13.39 2.31 -18.93
CA TRP A 235 -14.07 3.54 -19.31
C TRP A 235 -13.11 4.56 -19.94
N GLU A 236 -13.38 4.89 -21.19
CA GLU A 236 -12.74 6.02 -21.87
C GLU A 236 -13.57 7.29 -21.68
N TRP A 237 -12.97 8.30 -21.06
CA TRP A 237 -13.67 9.56 -20.78
C TRP A 237 -14.11 10.25 -22.08
N GLY A 238 -15.29 10.88 -22.05
CA GLY A 238 -15.93 11.42 -23.24
C GLY A 238 -16.79 10.42 -24.00
N THR A 239 -16.77 9.14 -23.62
CA THR A 239 -17.69 8.10 -24.13
C THR A 239 -18.74 7.72 -23.08
N PRO A 240 -19.95 7.30 -23.48
CA PRO A 240 -20.95 6.78 -22.53
C PRO A 240 -20.40 5.57 -21.76
N PHE A 241 -20.55 5.58 -20.43
CA PHE A 241 -20.15 4.45 -19.60
C PHE A 241 -21.04 3.24 -19.84
N GLN A 242 -20.43 2.06 -20.05
CA GLN A 242 -21.12 0.79 -20.26
C GLN A 242 -20.56 -0.24 -19.27
N PRO A 243 -21.16 -0.38 -18.07
CA PRO A 243 -20.68 -1.33 -17.07
C PRO A 243 -20.86 -2.77 -17.56
N ASN A 244 -19.91 -3.66 -17.25
CA ASN A 244 -20.06 -5.09 -17.56
C ASN A 244 -21.10 -5.77 -16.66
N ARG A 245 -21.41 -5.17 -15.51
CA ARG A 245 -22.46 -5.65 -14.62
C ARG A 245 -23.79 -5.02 -15.02
N ILE A 246 -24.67 -5.86 -15.56
CA ILE A 246 -26.08 -5.54 -15.72
C ILE A 246 -26.65 -5.34 -14.31
N SER A 247 -27.32 -4.20 -14.09
CA SER A 247 -28.00 -3.93 -12.82
C SER A 247 -29.00 -5.06 -12.55
N SER A 248 -28.93 -5.66 -11.36
CA SER A 248 -29.92 -6.67 -10.93
C SER A 248 -31.34 -6.08 -10.81
N SER A 249 -31.46 -4.75 -10.88
CA SER A 249 -32.71 -4.01 -10.87
C SER A 249 -33.39 -3.88 -12.24
N GLY A 250 -32.77 -4.32 -13.35
CA GLY A 250 -33.33 -4.15 -14.69
C GLY A 250 -33.36 -2.68 -15.16
N GLU A 251 -32.70 -1.80 -14.42
CA GLU A 251 -32.55 -0.39 -14.76
C GLU A 251 -31.45 -0.24 -15.83
N PRO A 252 -31.69 0.52 -16.92
CA PRO A 252 -30.73 0.67 -18.02
C PRO A 252 -29.44 1.40 -17.61
N HIS A 253 -29.40 2.01 -16.42
CA HIS A 253 -28.30 2.85 -15.97
C HIS A 253 -27.88 2.53 -14.53
N GLN A 254 -26.57 2.46 -14.31
CA GLN A 254 -25.99 2.40 -12.97
C GLN A 254 -25.91 3.82 -12.41
N SER A 255 -26.56 4.07 -11.27
CA SER A 255 -26.50 5.37 -10.58
C SER A 255 -25.36 5.40 -9.57
N PHE A 256 -24.60 6.48 -9.55
CA PHE A 256 -23.56 6.74 -8.57
C PHE A 256 -23.94 7.94 -7.69
N ASP A 257 -23.63 7.85 -6.41
CA ASP A 257 -23.83 8.94 -5.46
C ASP A 257 -22.62 9.89 -5.44
N VAL A 258 -21.41 9.34 -5.68
CA VAL A 258 -20.13 10.05 -5.54
C VAL A 258 -19.20 9.62 -6.68
N ALA A 259 -18.54 10.58 -7.31
CA ALA A 259 -17.43 10.35 -8.22
C ALA A 259 -16.12 10.82 -7.59
N LEU A 260 -15.10 9.97 -7.65
CA LEU A 260 -13.73 10.26 -7.19
C LEU A 260 -12.77 10.27 -8.37
N GLY A 261 -11.68 11.01 -8.20
CA GLY A 261 -10.58 11.06 -9.16
C GLY A 261 -9.37 11.71 -8.52
N ALA A 262 -8.21 11.07 -8.64
CA ALA A 262 -6.94 11.59 -8.13
C ALA A 262 -5.94 11.70 -9.28
N ASP A 263 -5.26 12.84 -9.37
CA ASP A 263 -4.23 13.12 -10.39
C ASP A 263 -4.69 12.98 -11.85
N LEU A 264 -5.95 13.32 -12.13
CA LEU A 264 -6.54 13.18 -13.47
C LEU A 264 -6.20 14.34 -14.41
N VAL A 265 -5.77 15.47 -13.87
CA VAL A 265 -5.50 16.69 -14.63
C VAL A 265 -3.99 16.83 -14.79
N CYS A 266 -3.44 16.19 -15.83
CA CYS A 266 -2.08 16.42 -16.26
C CYS A 266 -2.07 17.35 -17.49
N ILE A 267 -1.18 18.34 -17.51
CA ILE A 267 -1.03 19.21 -18.66
C ILE A 267 -0.47 18.35 -19.81
N GLN A 268 -1.28 18.14 -20.84
CA GLN A 268 -0.81 17.54 -22.07
C GLN A 268 0.28 18.44 -22.63
N HIS A 269 1.52 17.96 -22.71
CA HIS A 269 2.65 18.67 -23.35
C HIS A 269 2.41 18.72 -24.87
N SER A 270 1.40 19.43 -25.33
CA SER A 270 1.34 19.90 -26.71
C SER A 270 2.39 21.01 -26.85
N GLN A 271 3.58 20.62 -27.35
CA GLN A 271 4.69 21.45 -27.84
C GLN A 271 5.63 22.09 -26.81
N VAL A 272 6.46 21.30 -26.12
CA VAL A 272 7.80 21.78 -25.72
C VAL A 272 8.83 20.69 -26.03
N ASN A 273 9.72 20.96 -26.99
CA ASN A 273 10.89 20.12 -27.26
C ASN A 273 11.86 20.22 -26.07
N PHE A 274 11.85 19.23 -25.18
CA PHE A 274 12.98 19.01 -24.29
C PHE A 274 13.91 17.97 -24.91
N GLN A 275 15.14 18.37 -25.23
CA GLN A 275 16.23 17.44 -25.48
C GLN A 275 16.42 16.59 -24.22
N THR A 276 16.28 15.27 -24.37
CA THR A 276 16.47 14.31 -23.30
C THR A 276 17.93 14.26 -22.88
N SER A 277 18.26 14.90 -21.76
CA SER A 277 19.35 14.44 -20.89
C SER A 277 18.70 13.93 -19.61
N SER A 278 18.95 12.64 -19.33
CA SER A 278 18.59 11.90 -18.11
C SER A 278 18.41 12.79 -16.87
N LEU A 279 17.17 12.99 -16.45
CA LEU A 279 16.84 13.57 -15.15
C LEU A 279 16.53 12.43 -14.18
N VAL A 280 17.49 12.17 -13.30
CA VAL A 280 17.28 11.44 -12.05
C VAL A 280 16.48 12.36 -11.14
N ALA A 281 15.34 11.91 -10.64
CA ALA A 281 14.51 12.70 -9.74
C ALA A 281 15.21 12.78 -8.37
N ASP A 282 15.69 13.98 -8.04
CA ASP A 282 16.00 14.41 -6.68
C ASP A 282 14.74 15.16 -6.21
N GLU A 283 13.99 14.58 -5.27
CA GLU A 283 12.88 15.27 -4.61
C GLU A 283 13.00 15.11 -3.09
N ALA A 284 13.57 16.16 -2.48
CA ALA A 284 13.30 16.53 -1.11
C ALA A 284 11.96 17.28 -1.09
N CYS A 285 10.92 16.67 -0.50
CA CYS A 285 9.79 17.40 0.05
C CYS A 285 9.07 16.53 1.08
N ASP A 286 9.09 17.00 2.33
CA ASP A 286 8.46 16.39 3.48
C ASP A 286 6.93 16.44 3.36
N ALA A 287 6.33 15.32 2.98
CA ALA A 287 4.90 15.07 3.12
C ALA A 287 4.67 13.57 3.28
N PHE A 288 5.02 13.01 4.45
CA PHE A 288 5.01 11.56 4.62
C PHE A 288 4.39 11.12 5.93
N THR A 289 3.07 11.00 5.93
CA THR A 289 2.36 10.02 6.75
C THR A 289 1.05 9.65 6.05
N LEU A 290 0.99 8.42 5.56
CA LEU A 290 -0.20 7.60 5.53
C LEU A 290 -0.01 6.50 6.57
#